data_AF-A0A9D1GWM3-F1
#
_entry.id   AF-A0A9D1GWM3-F1
#
_cell.length_a   1.000
_cell.length_b   1.000
_cell.length_c   1.000
_cell.angle_alpha   90.00
_cell.angle_beta   90.00
_cell.angle_gamma   90.00
#
_symmetry.space_group_name_H-M   'P 1'
#
loop_
_entity.id
_entity.type
_entity.pdbx_description
1 polymer ?
#
loop_
_entity_poly.entity_id
_entity_poly.type
_entity_poly.pdbx_seq_one_letter_code
_entity_poly.pdbx_strand_id
1 'polypeptide(L)' 'MDGGSTDVDNLTLVCHYHHHNFERLGWACRMIDGTPWWIPPKGKDTNQTPLQHLRFQRMRT' A
#
# COMPACT_ATOMS: atom_id res chain seq x y z
N MET A 1 1.27 -10.86 -17.38
CA MET A 1 2.38 -9.93 -17.05
C MET A 1 2.05 -8.66 -17.79
N ASP A 2 1.61 -7.64 -17.07
CA ASP A 2 0.75 -6.61 -17.66
C ASP A 2 1.55 -5.43 -18.24
N GLY A 3 2.86 -5.62 -18.48
CA GLY A 3 3.70 -4.76 -19.33
C GLY A 3 3.84 -3.29 -18.90
N GLY A 4 3.54 -2.97 -17.64
CA GLY A 4 3.65 -1.60 -17.13
C GLY A 4 5.08 -1.06 -17.12
N SER A 5 5.22 0.25 -17.27
CA SER A 5 6.50 0.95 -17.10
C SER A 5 7.02 0.79 -15.67
N THR A 6 8.33 0.61 -15.52
CA THR A 6 8.99 0.72 -14.22
C THR A 6 9.02 2.20 -13.84
N ASP A 7 8.29 2.55 -12.78
CA ASP A 7 8.15 3.92 -12.29
C ASP A 7 8.42 3.97 -10.78
N VAL A 8 9.47 4.71 -10.38
CA VAL A 8 9.86 4.88 -8.98
C VAL A 8 8.83 5.66 -8.17
N ASP A 9 8.03 6.50 -8.83
CA ASP A 9 6.96 7.27 -8.19
C ASP A 9 5.74 6.39 -7.86
N ASN A 10 5.71 5.15 -8.37
CA ASN A 10 4.66 4.16 -8.10
C ASN A 10 5.12 3.03 -7.16
N LEU A 11 6.18 3.24 -6.37
CA LEU A 11 6.74 2.24 -5.46
C LEU A 11 6.61 2.64 -3.98
N THR A 12 6.61 1.63 -3.11
CA THR A 12 6.73 1.80 -1.66
C THR A 12 7.70 0.79 -1.07
N LEU A 13 8.44 1.22 -0.06
CA LEU A 13 9.33 0.34 0.69
C LEU A 13 8.57 -0.35 1.83
N VAL A 14 8.83 -1.63 1.99
CA VAL A 14 8.36 -2.46 3.10
C VAL A 14 9.50 -3.38 3.55
N CYS A 15 9.40 -3.95 4.75
CA CYS A 15 10.40 -4.92 5.20
C CYS A 15 10.34 -6.22 4.38
N HIS A 16 11.43 -6.99 4.40
CA HIS A 16 11.55 -8.25 3.68
C HIS A 16 10.35 -9.19 3.88
N TYR A 17 9.87 -9.35 5.12
CA TYR A 17 8.72 -10.20 5.41
C TYR A 17 7.46 -9.72 4.69
N HIS A 18 7.12 -8.44 4.80
CA HIS A 18 5.90 -7.92 4.19
C HIS A 18 5.97 -7.83 2.67
N HIS A 19 7.16 -7.57 2.11
CA HIS A 19 7.37 -7.60 0.65
C HIS A 19 6.90 -8.92 0.03
N HIS A 20 7.20 -10.05 0.67
CA HIS A 20 6.86 -11.37 0.15
C HIS A 20 5.45 -11.84 0.49
N ASN A 21 4.83 -11.28 1.53
CA ASN A 21 3.64 -11.87 2.13
C ASN A 21 2.40 -10.99 2.10
N PHE A 22 2.49 -9.68 1.81
CA PHE A 22 1.35 -8.78 1.96
C PHE A 22 0.12 -9.25 1.16
N GLU A 23 0.28 -9.63 -0.12
CA GLU A 23 -0.81 -10.11 -0.96
C GLU A 23 -1.40 -11.43 -0.45
N ARG A 24 -0.54 -12.37 -0.04
CA ARG A 24 -0.96 -13.67 0.52
C ARG A 24 -1.72 -13.51 1.83
N LEU A 25 -1.39 -12.47 2.59
CA LEU A 25 -2.09 -12.07 3.81
C LEU A 25 -3.37 -11.24 3.50
N GLY A 26 -3.69 -11.05 2.23
CA GLY A 26 -4.90 -10.36 1.75
C GLY A 26 -4.83 -8.84 1.80
N TRP A 27 -3.64 -8.27 1.96
CA TRP A 27 -3.43 -6.84 1.84
C TRP A 27 -3.29 -6.42 0.37
N ALA A 28 -3.72 -5.21 0.07
CA ALA A 28 -3.42 -4.54 -1.20
C ALA A 28 -2.76 -3.18 -0.94
N CYS A 29 -2.04 -2.67 -1.93
CA CYS A 29 -1.45 -1.33 -1.91
C CYS A 29 -1.96 -0.56 -3.13
N ARG A 30 -2.30 0.72 -2.96
CA ARG A 30 -2.64 1.64 -4.04
C ARG A 30 -1.88 2.93 -3.87
N MET A 31 -1.33 3.46 -4.96
CA MET A 31 -0.79 4.81 -4.97
C MET A 31 -1.93 5.80 -5.19
N ILE A 32 -2.08 6.76 -4.27
CA ILE A 32 -3.04 7.86 -4.36
C ILE A 32 -2.28 9.15 -4.06
N ASP A 33 -2.32 10.09 -5.00
CA ASP A 33 -1.61 11.38 -4.90
C ASP A 33 -0.12 11.21 -4.55
N GLY A 34 0.57 10.26 -5.20
CA GLY A 34 2.00 10.01 -4.99
C GLY A 34 2.35 9.34 -3.66
N THR A 35 1.35 8.83 -2.93
CA THR A 35 1.59 8.18 -1.62
C THR A 35 0.95 6.78 -1.55
N PRO A 36 1.60 5.83 -0.86
CA PRO A 36 1.06 4.47 -0.74
C PRO A 36 -0.03 4.39 0.32
N TRP A 37 -1.17 3.85 -0.08
CA TRP A 37 -2.31 3.51 0.77
C TRP A 37 -2.47 2.00 0.84
N TRP A 38 -2.43 1.48 2.06
CA TRP A 38 -2.53 0.06 2.37
C TRP A 38 -3.97 -0.29 2.72
N ILE A 39 -4.50 -1.28 2.02
CA ILE A 39 -5.88 -1.74 2.15
C ILE A 39 -5.85 -3.07 2.89
N PRO A 40 -6.47 -3.17 4.07
CA PRO A 40 -6.48 -4.41 4.85
C PRO A 40 -7.35 -5.50 4.21
N PRO A 41 -7.10 -6.78 4.56
CA PRO A 41 -8.01 -7.87 4.25
C PRO A 41 -9.35 -7.70 4.96
N LYS A 42 -10.43 -8.21 4.37
CA LYS A 42 -11.81 -8.11 4.92
C LYS A 42 -11.96 -8.65 6.34
N GLY A 43 -11.15 -9.64 6.72
CA GLY A 43 -11.15 -10.19 8.08
C GLY A 43 -10.56 -9.25 9.14
N LYS A 44 -9.80 -8.22 8.74
CA LYS A 44 -9.29 -7.17 9.62
C LYS A 44 -10.19 -5.93 9.60
N ASP A 45 -10.66 -5.54 8.43
CA ASP A 45 -11.63 -4.46 8.26
C ASP A 45 -12.55 -4.81 7.09
N THR A 46 -13.84 -5.00 7.40
CA THR A 46 -14.86 -5.35 6.41
C THR A 46 -15.07 -4.26 5.37
N ASN A 47 -14.89 -2.99 5.75
CA ASN A 47 -14.99 -1.85 4.84
C ASN A 47 -13.70 -1.66 4.02
N GLN A 48 -12.62 -2.37 4.37
CA GLN A 48 -11.31 -2.26 3.73
C GLN A 48 -10.85 -0.81 3.62
N THR A 49 -10.99 -0.06 4.72
CA THR A 49 -10.65 1.35 4.80
C THR A 49 -9.17 1.53 4.50
N PRO A 50 -8.79 2.32 3.47
CA PRO A 50 -7.39 2.55 3.15
C PRO A 50 -6.66 3.25 4.30
N LEU A 51 -5.48 2.73 4.64
CA LEU A 51 -4.62 3.24 5.69
C LEU A 51 -3.33 3.80 5.10
N GLN A 52 -2.86 4.91 5.67
CA GLN A 52 -1.61 5.53 5.26
C GLN A 52 -0.65 5.60 6.45
N HIS A 53 0.64 5.44 6.20
CA HIS A 53 1.63 5.59 7.26
C HIS A 53 1.63 7.02 7.80
N LEU A 54 1.73 7.17 9.12
CA LEU A 54 1.60 8.45 9.85
C LEU A 54 2.51 9.57 9.32
N ARG A 55 3.70 9.24 8.80
CA ARG A 55 4.61 10.23 8.19
C ARG A 55 3.93 11.05 7.09
N PHE A 56 3.07 10.42 6.28
CA PHE A 56 2.41 11.05 5.15
C PHE A 56 1.14 11.81 5.56
N GLN A 57 0.46 11.35 6.61
CA GLN A 57 -0.70 12.04 7.17
C GLN A 57 -0.33 13.40 7.77
N ARG A 58 0.88 13.51 8.33
CA ARG A 58 1.39 14.74 8.97
C ARG A 58 1.93 15.78 7.98
N MET A 59 2.07 15.45 6.70
CA MET A 59 2.56 16.37 5.65
C MET A 59 1.43 17.10 4.91
N ARG A 60 0.17 16.98 5.36
CA ARG A 60 -0.96 17.77 4.88
C ARG A 60 -0.97 19.13 5.59
N THR A 61 -0.12 20.04 5.13
CA THR A 61 -0.10 21.48 5.48
C THR A 61 -0.08 22.30 4.21
#